data_AF-A0A1F9BV33-F1
#
_entry.id   AF-A0A1F9BV33-F1
#
_cell.length_a   1.000
_cell.length_b   1.000
_cell.length_c   1.000
_cell.angle_alpha   90.00
_cell.angle_beta   90.00
_cell.angle_gamma   90.00
#
_symmetry.space_group_name_H-M   'P 1'
#
loop_
_entity.id
_entity.type
_entity.pdbx_description
1 polymer ?
#
loop_
_entity_poly.entity_id
_entity_poly.type
_entity_poly.pdbx_seq_one_letter_code
_entity_poly.pdbx_strand_id
1 'polypeptide(L)'
;MAERDPVDLIKDQLNRWEELADLHPDNELFKQWHIETRTILEKAFSPKSTHVQNFLALRFREVNVKAFASPEISRINSARYKRDLENAKNILQSAIKELTLDRTLFKKIQTTPKMVEVSLKGQYFISSGIADPEMRSAIQSAFEGNELTPMKDSEVPRKEESLEHRMDRIRRARFGIYHLSSPEREDVLFEIGIALGMGKKVTIIYKKGTRLPGMIRKLTGIEYGNLSELTEKLKREMG
;
A
#
# COMPACT_ATOMS: atom_id res chain seq x y z
N MET A 1 27.88 -3.89 -1.29
CA MET A 1 27.85 -4.51 0.06
C MET A 1 26.40 -4.85 0.35
N ALA A 2 26.09 -6.09 0.75
CA ALA A 2 24.72 -6.50 1.03
C ALA A 2 24.15 -5.65 2.18
N GLU A 3 22.97 -5.06 1.96
CA GLU A 3 22.26 -4.29 2.98
C GLU A 3 21.85 -5.26 4.10
N ARG A 4 22.39 -5.05 5.31
CA ARG A 4 22.10 -5.89 6.48
C ARG A 4 20.62 -5.76 6.85
N ASP A 5 20.07 -6.89 7.29
CA ASP A 5 18.67 -7.00 7.69
C ASP A 5 18.34 -6.01 8.83
N PRO A 6 17.31 -5.14 8.68
CA PRO A 6 16.91 -4.19 9.71
C PRO A 6 16.57 -4.83 11.07
N VAL A 7 16.03 -6.06 11.09
CA VAL A 7 15.71 -6.78 12.34
C VAL A 7 16.99 -7.16 13.07
N ASP A 8 18.01 -7.61 12.34
CA ASP A 8 19.28 -7.98 12.95
C ASP A 8 20.00 -6.74 13.47
N LEU A 9 19.96 -5.64 12.72
CA LEU A 9 20.50 -4.36 13.16
C LEU A 9 19.81 -3.84 14.44
N ILE A 10 18.49 -3.95 14.55
CA ILE A 10 17.76 -3.53 15.77
C ILE A 10 18.05 -4.47 16.94
N LYS A 11 18.20 -5.78 16.70
CA LYS A 11 18.62 -6.75 17.73
C LYS A 11 20.03 -6.46 18.25
N ASP A 12 20.96 -6.10 17.37
CA ASP A 12 22.32 -5.71 17.78
C ASP A 12 22.28 -4.50 18.72
N GLN A 13 21.44 -3.49 18.42
CA GLN A 13 21.26 -2.34 19.31
C GLN A 13 20.55 -2.70 20.62
N LEU A 14 19.61 -3.65 20.59
CA LEU A 14 18.93 -4.14 21.78
C LEU A 14 19.86 -4.93 22.70
N ASN A 15 20.78 -5.73 22.15
CA ASN A 15 21.74 -6.50 22.94
C ASN A 15 22.75 -5.58 23.65
N ARG A 16 23.09 -4.46 23.03
CA ARG A 16 23.97 -3.42 23.60
C ARG A 16 23.30 -2.60 24.70
N TRP A 17 21.99 -2.71 24.88
CA TRP A 17 21.24 -1.90 25.85
C TRP A 17 21.70 -2.11 27.30
N GLU A 18 22.01 -3.35 27.69
CA GLU A 18 22.43 -3.69 29.06
C GLU A 18 23.74 -2.98 29.43
N GLU A 19 24.67 -2.87 28.46
CA GLU A 19 25.95 -2.18 28.62
C GLU A 19 25.79 -0.66 28.83
N LEU A 20 24.67 -0.09 28.41
CA LEU A 20 24.38 1.34 28.52
C LEU A 20 23.71 1.73 29.84
N ALA A 21 23.11 0.76 30.56
CA ALA A 21 22.32 1.01 31.77
C ALA A 21 23.13 1.67 32.90
N ASP A 22 24.45 1.46 32.90
CA ASP A 22 25.38 1.99 33.89
C ASP A 22 26.20 3.19 33.36
N LEU A 23 25.94 3.64 32.13
CA LEU A 23 26.64 4.78 31.52
C LEU A 23 25.90 6.10 31.73
N HIS A 24 26.66 7.20 31.66
CA HIS A 24 26.11 8.55 31.63
C HIS A 24 25.64 8.91 30.20
N PRO A 25 24.59 9.74 30.02
CA PRO A 25 24.17 10.25 28.71
C PRO A 25 25.27 10.93 27.89
N ASP A 26 26.30 11.47 28.55
CA ASP A 26 27.43 12.12 27.87
C ASP A 26 28.53 11.16 27.46
N ASN A 27 28.42 9.87 27.82
CA ASN A 27 29.36 8.85 27.39
C ASN A 27 29.30 8.68 25.88
N GLU A 28 30.47 8.60 25.24
CA GLU A 28 30.59 8.45 23.78
C GLU A 28 29.91 7.18 23.26
N LEU A 29 29.95 6.08 24.03
CA LEU A 29 29.27 4.83 23.67
C LEU A 29 27.76 5.01 23.60
N PHE A 30 27.18 5.76 24.55
CA PHE A 30 25.75 6.07 24.54
C PHE A 30 25.39 6.99 23.36
N LYS A 31 26.16 8.04 23.11
CA LYS A 31 25.93 8.96 21.97
C LYS A 31 25.97 8.21 20.65
N GLN A 32 26.96 7.34 20.48
CA GLN A 32 27.10 6.51 19.29
C GLN A 32 25.90 5.57 19.14
N TRP A 33 25.55 4.83 20.19
CA TRP A 33 24.38 3.95 20.20
C TRP A 33 23.10 4.71 19.84
N HIS A 34 22.89 5.91 20.40
CA HIS A 34 21.70 6.72 20.15
C HIS A 34 21.61 7.17 18.69
N ILE A 35 22.73 7.62 18.09
CA ILE A 35 22.80 8.03 16.68
C ILE A 35 22.57 6.82 15.75
N GLU A 36 23.24 5.70 16.03
CA GLU A 36 23.11 4.47 15.25
C GLU A 36 21.68 3.93 15.31
N THR A 37 21.11 3.83 16.50
CA THR A 37 19.75 3.35 16.73
C THR A 37 18.73 4.23 16.02
N ARG A 38 18.87 5.56 16.11
CA ARG A 38 18.04 6.50 15.36
C ARG A 38 18.13 6.26 13.86
N THR A 39 19.34 6.14 13.32
CA THR A 39 19.58 5.94 11.88
C THR A 39 18.98 4.62 11.40
N ILE A 40 19.11 3.55 12.19
CA ILE A 40 18.52 2.24 11.89
C ILE A 40 16.99 2.35 11.85
N LEU A 41 16.38 3.01 12.83
CA LEU A 41 14.93 3.20 12.88
C LEU A 41 14.41 4.06 11.72
N GLU A 42 15.09 5.16 11.38
CA GLU A 42 14.72 6.03 10.25
C GLU A 42 14.90 5.35 8.88
N LYS A 43 15.80 4.37 8.77
CA LYS A 43 15.94 3.54 7.56
C LYS A 43 14.89 2.43 7.49
N ALA A 44 14.59 1.80 8.62
CA ALA A 44 13.65 0.69 8.71
C ALA A 44 12.18 1.16 8.62
N PHE A 45 11.89 2.38 9.08
CA PHE A 45 10.55 2.94 9.15
C PHE A 45 10.50 4.35 8.59
N SER A 46 9.32 4.80 8.17
CA SER A 46 9.11 6.20 7.78
C SER A 46 9.43 7.15 8.95
N PRO A 47 9.95 8.36 8.70
CA PRO A 47 10.17 9.37 9.74
C PRO A 47 8.92 9.70 10.57
N LYS A 48 7.72 9.49 10.00
CA LYS A 48 6.43 9.71 10.68
C LYS A 48 5.94 8.49 11.46
N SER A 49 6.69 7.38 11.46
CA SER A 49 6.29 6.17 12.17
C SER A 49 6.29 6.39 13.68
N THR A 50 5.40 5.67 14.37
CA THR A 50 5.26 5.72 15.82
C THR A 50 6.58 5.36 16.53
N HIS A 51 7.34 4.40 16.02
CA HIS A 51 8.62 4.00 16.61
C HIS A 51 9.67 5.10 16.54
N VAL A 52 9.82 5.75 15.38
CA VAL A 52 10.76 6.86 15.19
C VAL A 52 10.34 8.06 16.05
N GLN A 53 9.05 8.43 16.03
CA GLN A 53 8.55 9.56 16.82
C GLN A 53 8.69 9.32 18.32
N ASN A 54 8.37 8.13 18.81
CA ASN A 54 8.51 7.79 20.22
C ASN A 54 9.98 7.77 20.65
N PHE A 55 10.89 7.26 19.81
CA PHE A 55 12.32 7.26 20.11
C PHE A 55 12.89 8.68 20.18
N LEU A 56 12.51 9.55 19.23
CA LEU A 56 12.92 10.96 19.23
C LEU A 56 12.34 11.76 20.41
N ALA A 57 11.22 11.33 20.97
CA ALA A 57 10.60 11.96 22.13
C ALA A 57 11.32 11.65 23.45
N LEU A 58 12.22 10.65 23.48
CA LEU A 58 12.99 10.30 24.67
C LEU A 58 13.94 11.44 25.06
N ARG A 59 13.97 11.78 26.34
CA ARG A 59 14.73 12.92 26.86
C ARG A 59 15.81 12.44 27.81
N PHE A 60 16.83 11.81 27.23
CA PHE A 60 18.04 11.39 27.93
C PHE A 60 18.87 12.55 28.51
N ARG A 61 18.50 13.81 28.22
CA ARG A 61 19.22 15.01 28.65
C ARG A 61 18.81 15.43 30.07
N GLU A 62 19.81 15.83 30.85
CA GLU A 62 19.67 16.30 32.23
C GLU A 62 18.75 17.52 32.37
N VAL A 63 18.02 17.60 33.48
CA VAL A 63 17.41 18.86 33.91
C VAL A 63 18.53 19.74 34.44
N ASN A 64 19.06 20.62 33.58
CA ASN A 64 20.16 21.50 33.95
C ASN A 64 19.62 22.73 34.71
N VAL A 65 19.19 22.53 35.95
CA VAL A 65 18.88 23.64 36.85
C VAL A 65 20.21 24.15 37.40
N LYS A 66 20.77 25.17 36.76
CA LYS A 66 22.05 25.83 37.11
C LYS A 66 22.18 26.31 38.57
N ALA A 67 21.12 26.18 39.39
CA ALA A 67 21.08 26.70 40.75
C ALA A 67 21.53 25.70 41.82
N PHE A 68 21.50 24.37 41.60
CA PHE A 68 21.86 23.41 42.64
C PHE A 68 22.44 22.12 42.04
N ALA A 69 23.76 21.94 42.12
CA ALA A 69 24.40 20.63 41.93
C ALA A 69 24.17 19.78 43.19
N SER A 70 22.90 19.43 43.46
CA SER A 70 22.53 18.61 44.60
C SER A 70 22.61 17.12 44.23
N PRO A 71 23.10 16.24 45.14
CA PRO A 71 23.03 14.78 44.99
C PRO A 71 21.61 14.28 44.64
N GLU A 72 20.58 15.00 45.11
CA GLU A 72 19.16 14.73 44.82
C GLU A 72 18.85 14.84 43.31
N ILE A 73 19.37 15.88 42.65
CA ILE A 73 19.16 16.13 41.21
C ILE A 73 19.91 15.08 40.38
N SER A 74 21.10 14.70 40.82
CA SER A 74 21.85 13.60 40.19
C SER A 74 21.07 12.29 40.25
N ARG A 75 20.48 11.96 41.42
CA ARG A 75 19.63 10.77 41.59
C ARG A 75 18.39 10.80 40.69
N ILE A 76 17.73 11.96 40.57
CA ILE A 76 16.57 12.15 39.69
C ILE A 76 16.96 11.96 38.22
N ASN A 77 18.08 12.55 37.79
CA ASN A 77 18.59 12.43 36.42
C ASN A 77 18.95 10.96 36.10
N SER A 78 19.66 10.26 37.00
CA SER A 78 19.99 8.84 36.81
C SER A 78 18.74 7.97 36.74
N ALA A 79 17.73 8.22 37.58
CA ALA A 79 16.48 7.47 37.53
C ALA A 79 15.68 7.73 36.24
N ARG A 80 15.65 8.98 35.75
CA ARG A 80 15.04 9.30 34.45
C ARG A 80 15.79 8.66 33.30
N TYR A 81 17.12 8.72 33.31
CA TYR A 81 17.95 8.07 32.29
C TYR A 81 17.63 6.58 32.18
N LYS A 82 17.61 5.85 33.31
CA LYS A 82 17.27 4.42 33.31
C LYS A 82 15.86 4.16 32.78
N ARG A 83 14.89 5.01 33.14
CA ARG A 83 13.51 4.91 32.63
C ARG A 83 13.44 5.12 31.11
N ASP A 84 14.11 6.15 30.60
CA ASP A 84 14.10 6.45 29.16
C ASP A 84 14.87 5.37 28.37
N LEU A 85 15.90 4.78 28.97
CA LEU A 85 16.61 3.65 28.39
C LEU A 85 15.70 2.42 28.32
N GLU A 86 14.94 2.11 29.38
CA GLU A 86 13.92 1.03 29.35
C GLU A 86 12.82 1.32 28.32
N ASN A 87 12.40 2.58 28.19
CA ASN A 87 11.44 2.98 27.15
C ASN A 87 12.00 2.76 25.74
N ALA A 88 13.28 3.07 25.51
CA ALA A 88 13.95 2.78 24.25
C ALA A 88 13.95 1.28 23.94
N LYS A 89 14.27 0.44 24.94
CA LYS A 89 14.20 -1.03 24.81
C LYS A 89 12.81 -1.49 24.39
N ASN A 90 11.76 -0.98 25.03
CA ASN A 90 10.38 -1.31 24.68
C ASN A 90 10.02 -0.91 23.24
N ILE A 91 10.49 0.26 22.79
CA ILE A 91 10.32 0.70 21.39
C ILE A 91 11.03 -0.24 20.43
N LEU A 92 12.29 -0.59 20.69
CA LEU A 92 13.06 -1.50 19.82
C LEU A 92 12.46 -2.91 19.78
N GLN A 93 11.99 -3.43 20.91
CA GLN A 93 11.26 -4.70 20.96
C GLN A 93 9.95 -4.65 20.17
N SER A 94 9.20 -3.55 20.27
CA SER A 94 7.98 -3.32 19.50
C SER A 94 8.27 -3.24 18.00
N ALA A 95 9.32 -2.53 17.61
CA ALA A 95 9.79 -2.42 16.24
C ALA A 95 10.21 -3.79 15.66
N ILE A 96 10.95 -4.61 16.42
CA ILE A 96 11.29 -5.99 16.04
C ILE A 96 10.01 -6.81 15.86
N LYS A 97 9.04 -6.68 16.78
CA LYS A 97 7.77 -7.39 16.67
C LYS A 97 7.05 -6.99 15.39
N GLU A 98 6.92 -5.70 15.09
CA GLU A 98 6.27 -5.21 13.87
C GLU A 98 6.95 -5.77 12.60
N LEU A 99 8.27 -5.62 12.49
CA LEU A 99 9.04 -6.13 11.35
C LEU A 99 8.98 -7.66 11.24
N THR A 100 8.86 -8.37 12.36
CA THR A 100 8.74 -9.83 12.40
C THR A 100 7.31 -10.30 12.15
N LEU A 101 6.29 -9.53 12.55
CA LEU A 101 4.89 -9.77 12.26
C LEU A 101 4.65 -9.61 10.77
N ASP A 102 5.19 -8.54 10.17
CA ASP A 102 5.26 -8.38 8.72
C ASP A 102 5.93 -9.61 8.11
N ARG A 103 7.10 -10.02 8.58
CA ARG A 103 7.77 -11.22 8.04
C ARG A 103 7.02 -12.53 8.24
N THR A 104 6.20 -12.70 9.27
CA THR A 104 5.44 -13.94 9.50
C THR A 104 4.12 -13.94 8.74
N LEU A 105 3.52 -12.76 8.53
CA LEU A 105 2.49 -12.55 7.52
C LEU A 105 3.06 -12.84 6.13
N PHE A 106 4.26 -12.33 5.80
CA PHE A 106 4.93 -12.52 4.51
C PHE A 106 5.58 -13.91 4.32
N LYS A 107 6.03 -14.62 5.37
CA LYS A 107 6.52 -16.02 5.28
C LYS A 107 5.40 -17.03 5.13
N LYS A 108 4.18 -16.73 5.61
CA LYS A 108 2.97 -17.47 5.16
C LYS A 108 2.61 -17.15 3.70
N ILE A 109 3.20 -16.11 3.11
CA ILE A 109 3.07 -15.73 1.70
C ILE A 109 4.36 -16.11 0.95
N GLN A 110 4.91 -17.30 1.22
CA GLN A 110 5.95 -17.92 0.37
C GLN A 110 5.32 -18.65 -0.84
N THR A 111 4.33 -18.00 -1.44
CA THR A 111 3.96 -18.21 -2.83
C THR A 111 4.00 -16.83 -3.45
N THR A 112 4.54 -16.74 -4.67
CA THR A 112 4.32 -15.65 -5.66
C THR A 112 3.08 -14.83 -5.29
N PRO A 113 3.09 -13.49 -5.31
CA PRO A 113 1.91 -12.71 -4.95
C PRO A 113 0.76 -13.05 -5.91
N LYS A 114 0.03 -14.12 -5.60
CA LYS A 114 -1.36 -14.28 -5.93
C LYS A 114 -1.97 -13.10 -5.22
N MET A 115 -2.37 -12.13 -6.04
CA MET A 115 -3.37 -11.14 -5.71
C MET A 115 -4.14 -11.62 -4.51
N VAL A 116 -4.11 -10.86 -3.42
CA VAL A 116 -5.15 -10.96 -2.42
C VAL A 116 -6.42 -10.73 -3.22
N GLU A 117 -7.03 -11.83 -3.67
CA GLU A 117 -8.44 -11.94 -3.96
C GLU A 117 -9.08 -11.67 -2.61
N VAL A 118 -9.09 -10.39 -2.23
CA VAL A 118 -10.18 -9.86 -1.45
C VAL A 118 -11.36 -10.34 -2.26
N SER A 119 -12.08 -11.32 -1.71
CA SER A 119 -13.35 -11.77 -2.26
C SER A 119 -14.31 -10.60 -2.11
N LEU A 120 -14.07 -9.57 -2.92
CA LEU A 120 -14.95 -8.45 -3.16
C LEU A 120 -16.04 -9.08 -3.99
N LYS A 121 -17.17 -9.34 -3.33
CA LYS A 121 -18.46 -9.59 -3.97
C LYS A 121 -18.48 -8.95 -5.36
N GLY A 122 -18.40 -9.79 -6.38
CA GLY A 122 -18.47 -9.58 -7.83
C GLY A 122 -18.34 -8.20 -8.47
N GLN A 123 -17.57 -7.24 -7.96
CA GLN A 123 -17.58 -5.90 -8.56
C GLN A 123 -16.74 -5.79 -9.83
N TYR A 124 -17.32 -5.22 -10.89
CA TYR A 124 -16.62 -4.96 -12.15
C TYR A 124 -16.55 -3.47 -12.48
N PHE A 125 -15.45 -3.08 -13.12
CA PHE A 125 -15.22 -1.70 -13.55
C PHE A 125 -15.74 -1.49 -14.97
N ILE A 126 -16.42 -0.37 -15.22
CA ILE A 126 -16.86 0.07 -16.54
C ILE A 126 -16.06 1.31 -16.91
N SER A 127 -15.28 1.24 -17.99
CA SER A 127 -14.41 2.35 -18.42
C SER A 127 -15.18 3.65 -18.68
N SER A 128 -14.46 4.77 -18.61
CA SER A 128 -14.95 6.08 -19.02
C SER A 128 -15.42 6.10 -20.50
N GLY A 129 -14.86 5.22 -21.34
CA GLY A 129 -15.26 5.00 -22.73
C GLY A 129 -16.66 4.43 -22.94
N ILE A 130 -17.38 4.07 -21.88
CA ILE A 130 -18.77 3.61 -21.98
C ILE A 130 -19.65 4.71 -21.39
N ALA A 131 -19.89 5.74 -22.20
CA ALA A 131 -20.75 6.86 -21.84
C ALA A 131 -22.23 6.60 -22.16
N ASP A 132 -22.49 5.77 -23.18
CA ASP A 132 -23.83 5.46 -23.64
C ASP A 132 -24.61 4.64 -22.58
N PRO A 133 -25.75 5.14 -22.08
CA PRO A 133 -26.54 4.45 -21.06
C PRO A 133 -27.13 3.13 -21.56
N GLU A 134 -27.46 3.01 -22.86
CA GLU A 134 -27.99 1.77 -23.43
C GLU A 134 -26.94 0.66 -23.40
N MET A 135 -25.70 0.96 -23.80
CA MET A 135 -24.57 0.04 -23.68
C MET A 135 -24.29 -0.36 -22.23
N ARG A 136 -24.38 0.57 -21.27
CA ARG A 136 -24.21 0.23 -19.84
C ARG A 136 -25.30 -0.73 -19.37
N SER A 137 -26.54 -0.47 -19.75
CA SER A 137 -27.67 -1.35 -19.44
C SER A 137 -27.46 -2.74 -20.04
N ALA A 138 -27.06 -2.82 -21.31
CA ALA A 138 -26.76 -4.08 -21.99
C ALA A 138 -25.64 -4.89 -21.31
N ILE A 139 -24.61 -4.22 -20.80
CA ILE A 139 -23.54 -4.83 -20.01
C ILE A 139 -24.07 -5.29 -18.65
N GLN A 140 -24.85 -4.47 -17.96
CA GLN A 140 -25.41 -4.80 -16.65
C GLN A 140 -26.35 -6.01 -16.73
N SER A 141 -27.25 -6.06 -17.72
CA SER A 141 -28.12 -7.21 -17.98
C SER A 141 -27.35 -8.48 -18.37
N ALA A 142 -26.11 -8.38 -18.84
CA ALA A 142 -25.27 -9.56 -19.07
C ALA A 142 -24.82 -10.23 -17.75
N PHE A 143 -24.84 -9.48 -16.64
CA PHE A 143 -24.35 -9.91 -15.34
C PHE A 143 -25.45 -10.00 -14.27
N GLU A 144 -26.68 -9.60 -14.60
CA GLU A 144 -27.87 -9.82 -13.76
C GLU A 144 -28.04 -11.31 -13.48
N GLY A 145 -27.89 -11.70 -12.21
CA GLY A 145 -27.98 -13.09 -11.74
C GLY A 145 -26.65 -13.73 -11.30
N ASN A 146 -25.49 -13.16 -11.67
CA ASN A 146 -24.17 -13.77 -11.41
C ASN A 146 -23.45 -13.23 -10.16
N GLU A 147 -24.17 -12.64 -9.21
CA GLU A 147 -23.61 -11.90 -8.04
C GLU A 147 -22.60 -10.79 -8.41
N LEU A 148 -22.50 -10.45 -9.70
CA LEU A 148 -21.61 -9.43 -10.22
C LEU A 148 -22.33 -8.08 -10.22
N THR A 149 -21.71 -7.04 -9.65
CA THR A 149 -22.30 -5.70 -9.57
C THR A 149 -21.38 -4.67 -10.21
N PRO A 150 -21.91 -3.70 -10.98
CA PRO A 150 -21.08 -2.62 -11.47
C PRO A 150 -20.58 -1.78 -10.29
N MET A 151 -19.33 -1.33 -10.35
CA MET A 151 -18.87 -0.32 -9.41
C MET A 151 -19.68 0.95 -9.59
N LYS A 152 -20.36 1.38 -8.52
CA LYS A 152 -21.12 2.63 -8.50
C LYS A 152 -20.20 3.76 -8.97
N ASP A 153 -20.71 4.55 -9.91
CA ASP A 153 -20.07 5.81 -10.26
C ASP A 153 -20.03 6.67 -8.99
N SER A 154 -18.89 7.32 -8.74
CA SER A 154 -18.77 8.22 -7.60
C SER A 154 -19.81 9.34 -7.74
N GLU A 155 -20.25 9.93 -6.63
CA GLU A 155 -21.15 11.09 -6.64
C GLU A 155 -20.54 12.31 -7.37
N VAL A 156 -19.24 12.27 -7.66
CA VAL A 156 -18.52 13.26 -8.47
C VAL A 156 -18.70 12.97 -9.97
N PRO A 157 -19.04 13.98 -10.80
CA PRO A 157 -19.10 13.84 -12.25
C PRO A 157 -17.80 13.24 -12.82
N ARG A 158 -17.89 12.25 -13.71
CA ARG A 158 -16.72 11.53 -14.29
C ARG A 158 -15.64 12.44 -14.93
N LYS A 159 -15.99 13.68 -15.31
CA LYS A 159 -15.06 14.70 -15.83
C LYS A 159 -14.17 15.33 -14.76
N GLU A 160 -14.54 15.23 -13.49
CA GLU A 160 -13.81 15.79 -12.34
C GLU A 160 -13.26 14.68 -11.41
N GLU A 161 -13.46 13.41 -11.77
CA GLU A 161 -12.92 12.28 -11.02
C GLU A 161 -11.39 12.27 -11.11
N SER A 162 -10.72 12.39 -9.96
CA SER A 162 -9.26 12.37 -9.90
C SER A 162 -8.71 11.02 -10.37
N LEU A 163 -7.49 11.04 -10.89
CA LEU A 163 -6.79 9.83 -11.35
C LEU A 163 -6.68 8.78 -10.23
N GLU A 164 -6.44 9.23 -9.00
CA GLU A 164 -6.32 8.37 -7.83
C GLU A 164 -7.61 7.61 -7.54
N HIS A 165 -8.77 8.27 -7.68
CA HIS A 165 -10.08 7.62 -7.53
C HIS A 165 -10.32 6.55 -8.61
N ARG A 166 -9.97 6.85 -9.87
CA ARG A 166 -10.07 5.86 -10.96
C ARG A 166 -9.16 4.66 -10.73
N MET A 167 -7.92 4.89 -10.32
CA MET A 167 -6.96 3.83 -10.00
C MET A 167 -7.46 2.96 -8.85
N ASP A 168 -8.06 3.55 -7.82
CA ASP A 168 -8.62 2.80 -6.69
C ASP A 168 -9.82 1.94 -7.10
N ARG A 169 -10.70 2.46 -7.98
CA ARG A 169 -11.80 1.67 -8.57
C ARG A 169 -11.27 0.48 -9.39
N ILE A 170 -10.32 0.71 -10.29
CA ILE A 170 -9.69 -0.38 -11.07
C ILE A 170 -9.03 -1.41 -10.14
N ARG A 171 -8.34 -0.94 -9.09
CA ARG A 171 -7.70 -1.81 -8.10
C ARG A 171 -8.70 -2.70 -7.36
N ARG A 172 -9.86 -2.16 -6.99
CA ARG A 172 -10.92 -2.91 -6.29
C ARG A 172 -11.71 -3.84 -7.22
N ALA A 173 -11.66 -3.64 -8.53
CA ALA A 173 -12.46 -4.43 -9.45
C ALA A 173 -11.86 -5.82 -9.65
N ARG A 174 -12.75 -6.80 -9.85
CA ARG A 174 -12.37 -8.16 -10.25
C ARG A 174 -11.84 -8.16 -11.69
N PHE A 175 -12.54 -7.44 -12.56
CA PHE A 175 -12.17 -7.20 -13.95
C PHE A 175 -12.72 -5.86 -14.42
N GLY A 176 -12.18 -5.33 -15.52
CA GLY A 176 -12.66 -4.11 -16.16
C GLY A 176 -13.16 -4.36 -17.58
N ILE A 177 -14.21 -3.64 -17.97
CA ILE A 177 -14.77 -3.63 -19.32
C ILE A 177 -14.43 -2.29 -19.98
N TYR A 178 -13.73 -2.36 -21.12
CA TYR A 178 -13.17 -1.21 -21.81
C TYR A 178 -13.67 -1.14 -23.23
N HIS A 179 -14.24 0.00 -23.62
CA HIS A 179 -14.81 0.17 -24.95
C HIS A 179 -13.90 0.97 -25.86
N LEU A 180 -13.42 0.31 -26.93
CA LEU A 180 -12.52 0.87 -27.92
C LEU A 180 -13.24 0.94 -29.28
N SER A 181 -14.13 1.91 -29.44
CA SER A 181 -14.76 2.21 -30.75
C SER A 181 -14.14 3.41 -31.47
N SER A 182 -13.30 4.19 -30.80
CA SER A 182 -12.50 5.24 -31.43
C SER A 182 -11.08 5.24 -30.87
N PRO A 183 -10.04 5.35 -31.71
CA PRO A 183 -8.65 5.44 -31.26
C PRO A 183 -8.32 6.70 -30.46
N GLU A 184 -9.19 7.70 -30.46
CA GLU A 184 -8.98 9.01 -29.81
C GLU A 184 -9.27 9.02 -28.30
N ARG A 185 -9.66 7.89 -27.72
CA ARG A 185 -9.99 7.80 -26.28
C ARG A 185 -8.74 7.46 -25.46
N GLU A 186 -7.84 8.43 -25.37
CA GLU A 186 -6.60 8.35 -24.58
C GLU A 186 -6.86 7.90 -23.14
N ASP A 187 -7.93 8.39 -22.52
CA ASP A 187 -8.36 8.00 -21.18
C ASP A 187 -8.58 6.48 -21.04
N VAL A 188 -9.19 5.85 -22.05
CA VAL A 188 -9.50 4.41 -22.02
C VAL A 188 -8.23 3.59 -22.17
N LEU A 189 -7.31 4.02 -23.04
CA LEU A 189 -6.00 3.39 -23.19
C LEU A 189 -5.18 3.51 -21.90
N PHE A 190 -5.26 4.65 -21.22
CA PHE A 190 -4.62 4.86 -19.93
C PHE A 190 -5.21 3.95 -18.85
N GLU A 191 -6.55 3.85 -18.75
CA GLU A 191 -7.21 2.94 -17.82
C GLU A 191 -6.87 1.46 -18.09
N ILE A 192 -6.76 1.06 -19.36
CA ILE A 192 -6.27 -0.28 -19.75
C ILE A 192 -4.83 -0.48 -19.26
N GLY A 193 -3.95 0.51 -19.46
CA GLY A 193 -2.58 0.48 -18.99
C GLY A 193 -2.48 0.30 -17.48
N ILE A 194 -3.27 1.05 -16.71
CA ILE A 194 -3.38 0.88 -15.25
C ILE A 194 -3.81 -0.54 -14.89
N ALA A 195 -4.88 -1.03 -15.51
CA ALA A 195 -5.42 -2.35 -15.20
C ALA A 195 -4.42 -3.49 -15.49
N LEU A 196 -3.75 -3.43 -16.64
CA LEU A 196 -2.69 -4.38 -17.00
C LEU A 196 -1.51 -4.28 -16.04
N GLY A 197 -1.07 -3.06 -15.70
CA GLY A 197 0.01 -2.83 -14.73
C GLY A 197 -0.31 -3.36 -13.33
N MET A 198 -1.60 -3.44 -12.97
CA MET A 198 -2.08 -4.02 -11.72
C MET A 198 -2.39 -5.53 -11.81
N GLY A 199 -2.13 -6.18 -12.96
CA GLY A 199 -2.42 -7.59 -13.17
C GLY A 199 -3.92 -7.93 -13.22
N LYS A 200 -4.79 -6.95 -13.51
CA LYS A 200 -6.24 -7.13 -13.56
C LYS A 200 -6.68 -7.73 -14.89
N LYS A 201 -7.77 -8.51 -14.88
CA LYS A 201 -8.40 -9.02 -16.11
C LYS A 201 -9.05 -7.85 -16.85
N VAL A 202 -8.63 -7.64 -18.10
CA VAL A 202 -9.13 -6.61 -19.01
C VAL A 202 -9.98 -7.27 -20.08
N THR A 203 -11.25 -6.90 -20.15
CA THR A 203 -12.16 -7.30 -21.23
C THR A 203 -12.38 -6.11 -22.14
N ILE A 204 -11.91 -6.21 -23.39
CA ILE A 204 -12.06 -5.14 -24.37
C ILE A 204 -13.30 -5.43 -25.20
N ILE A 205 -14.16 -4.43 -25.38
CA ILE A 205 -15.32 -4.51 -26.27
C ILE A 205 -15.13 -3.50 -27.40
N TYR A 206 -15.40 -3.91 -28.63
CA TYR A 206 -15.23 -3.05 -29.81
C TYR A 206 -16.23 -3.41 -30.91
N LYS A 207 -16.65 -2.40 -31.67
CA LYS A 207 -17.60 -2.59 -32.75
C LYS A 207 -16.97 -3.36 -33.91
N LYS A 208 -17.76 -4.19 -34.59
CA LYS A 208 -17.31 -4.96 -35.76
C LYS A 208 -16.66 -4.06 -36.81
N GLY A 209 -15.46 -4.45 -37.26
CA GLY A 209 -14.68 -3.68 -38.24
C GLY A 209 -13.82 -2.54 -37.66
N THR A 210 -13.76 -2.38 -36.33
CA THR A 210 -12.91 -1.37 -35.69
C THR A 210 -11.43 -1.72 -35.81
N ARG A 211 -10.60 -0.75 -36.21
CA ARG A 211 -9.13 -0.92 -36.28
C ARG A 211 -8.52 -0.73 -34.89
N LEU A 212 -8.25 -1.83 -34.21
CA LEU A 212 -7.54 -1.81 -32.92
C LEU A 212 -6.03 -1.60 -33.10
N PRO A 213 -5.36 -0.85 -32.19
CA PRO A 213 -3.91 -0.75 -32.14
C PRO A 213 -3.24 -2.12 -32.03
N GLY A 214 -2.06 -2.29 -32.63
CA GLY A 214 -1.39 -3.59 -32.73
C GLY A 214 -1.09 -4.26 -31.37
N MET A 215 -0.79 -3.46 -30.33
CA MET A 215 -0.59 -3.98 -28.97
C MET A 215 -1.88 -4.50 -28.33
N ILE A 216 -3.01 -3.86 -28.63
CA ILE A 216 -4.33 -4.18 -28.08
C ILE A 216 -4.91 -5.45 -28.72
N ARG A 217 -4.59 -5.72 -30.00
CA ARG A 217 -5.01 -6.95 -30.70
C ARG A 217 -4.55 -8.24 -30.01
N LYS A 218 -3.52 -8.19 -29.17
CA LYS A 218 -3.03 -9.36 -28.42
C LYS A 218 -3.86 -9.65 -27.15
N LEU A 219 -4.74 -8.73 -26.75
CA LEU A 219 -5.61 -8.88 -25.60
C LEU A 219 -6.93 -9.51 -26.03
N THR A 220 -7.54 -10.30 -25.13
CA THR A 220 -8.86 -10.90 -25.36
C THR A 220 -9.90 -9.79 -25.51
N GLY A 221 -10.51 -9.72 -26.69
CA GLY A 221 -11.51 -8.71 -27.00
C GLY A 221 -12.77 -9.32 -27.63
N ILE A 222 -13.92 -8.72 -27.30
CA ILE A 222 -15.23 -9.10 -27.78
C ILE A 222 -15.64 -8.11 -28.87
N GLU A 223 -15.66 -8.62 -30.10
CA GLU A 223 -16.23 -7.91 -31.23
C GLU A 223 -17.77 -8.01 -31.20
N TYR A 224 -18.48 -6.91 -31.41
CA TYR A 224 -19.95 -6.91 -31.46
C TYR A 224 -20.49 -6.07 -32.63
N GLY A 225 -21.57 -6.53 -33.27
CA GLY A 225 -22.30 -5.79 -34.30
C GLY A 225 -23.48 -5.00 -33.74
N ASN A 226 -24.16 -5.54 -32.72
CA ASN A 226 -25.28 -4.91 -32.02
C ASN A 226 -25.21 -5.19 -30.49
N LEU A 227 -26.01 -4.47 -29.69
CA LEU A 227 -25.97 -4.59 -28.23
C LEU A 227 -26.46 -5.96 -27.72
N SER A 228 -27.43 -6.58 -28.38
CA SER A 228 -27.91 -7.93 -28.01
C SER A 228 -26.81 -8.99 -28.17
N GLU A 229 -26.03 -8.91 -29.25
CA GLU A 229 -24.87 -9.77 -29.49
C GLU A 229 -23.79 -9.54 -28.42
N LEU A 230 -23.56 -8.29 -28.02
CA LEU A 230 -22.62 -7.95 -26.95
C LEU A 230 -23.02 -8.61 -25.62
N THR A 231 -24.28 -8.51 -25.22
CA THR A 231 -24.79 -9.11 -23.98
C THR A 231 -24.60 -10.62 -23.97
N GLU A 232 -24.95 -11.31 -25.06
CA GLU A 232 -24.82 -12.77 -25.14
C GLU A 232 -23.35 -13.24 -25.16
N LYS A 233 -22.46 -12.49 -25.83
CA LYS A 233 -21.02 -12.79 -25.80
C LYS A 233 -20.42 -12.57 -24.41
N LEU A 234 -20.83 -11.50 -23.72
CA LEU A 234 -20.39 -11.25 -22.34
C LEU A 234 -20.86 -12.35 -21.39
N LYS A 235 -22.11 -12.81 -21.50
CA LYS A 235 -22.61 -13.94 -20.71
C LYS A 235 -21.80 -15.22 -20.93
N ARG A 236 -21.40 -15.51 -22.17
CA ARG A 236 -20.63 -16.72 -22.49
C ARG A 236 -19.18 -16.68 -21.99
N GLU A 237 -18.53 -15.53 -22.11
CA GLU A 237 -17.12 -15.37 -21.75
C GLU A 237 -16.89 -15.14 -20.24
N MET A 238 -17.93 -14.70 -19.53
CA MET A 238 -17.80 -14.16 -18.17
C MET A 238 -18.90 -14.57 -17.17
N GLY A 239 -19.95 -15.28 -17.62
CA GLY A 239 -20.94 -15.96 -16.77
C GLY A 239 -20.55 -17.41 -16.54
#